data_AF-A0A0C5VG84-F1
#
_entry.id   AF-A0A0C5VG84-F1
#
_cell.length_a   1.000
_cell.length_b   1.000
_cell.length_c   1.000
_cell.angle_alpha   90.00
_cell.angle_beta   90.00
_cell.angle_gamma   90.00
#
_symmetry.space_group_name_H-M   'P 1'
#
loop_
_entity.id
_entity.type
_entity.pdbx_description
1 polymer ?
#
loop_
_entity_poly.entity_id
_entity_poly.type
_entity_poly.pdbx_seq_one_letter_code
_entity_poly.pdbx_strand_id
1 'polypeptide(L)'
;MGRVTGIGGIFIKAQDPVMLRDWYKQHLGVDVQAWGGTSFRWEDSSGNPTSETTAWMTGDFTQSSASFNVNYRVSDLQALLAALR
;
A
#
# COMPACT_ATOMS: atom_id res chain seq x y z
N MET A 1 14.79 3.30 -19.18
CA MET A 1 13.54 2.63 -18.77
C MET A 1 13.40 2.76 -17.27
N GLY A 2 12.43 3.54 -16.79
CA GLY A 2 12.20 3.65 -15.35
C GLY A 2 11.64 2.34 -14.82
N ARG A 3 12.33 1.74 -13.85
CA ARG A 3 11.80 0.59 -13.09
C ARG A 3 10.94 1.10 -11.93
N VAL A 4 10.57 0.21 -11.04
CA VAL A 4 9.86 0.53 -9.80
C VAL A 4 10.58 1.67 -9.06
N THR A 5 9.83 2.72 -8.71
CA THR A 5 10.30 3.88 -7.96
C THR A 5 9.87 3.86 -6.50
N GLY A 6 9.01 2.90 -6.12
CA GLY A 6 8.54 2.75 -4.74
C GLY A 6 7.35 1.80 -4.63
N ILE A 7 6.80 1.70 -3.42
CA ILE A 7 5.56 0.97 -3.14
C ILE A 7 4.42 1.97 -3.07
N GLY A 8 3.49 1.88 -4.01
CA GLY A 8 2.27 2.69 -4.02
C GLY A 8 1.23 2.17 -3.03
N GLY A 9 1.18 0.85 -2.79
CA GLY A 9 0.29 0.31 -1.76
C GLY A 9 0.47 -1.16 -1.47
N ILE A 10 0.03 -1.56 -0.27
CA ILE A 10 -0.03 -2.95 0.19
C ILE A 10 -1.47 -3.24 0.57
N PHE A 11 -2.00 -4.32 -0.01
CA PHE A 11 -3.38 -4.77 0.18
C PHE A 11 -3.35 -6.11 0.88
N ILE A 12 -3.73 -6.14 2.15
CA ILE A 12 -3.71 -7.32 3.00
C ILE A 12 -5.11 -7.92 3.01
N LYS A 13 -5.18 -9.19 2.61
CA LYS A 13 -6.41 -9.97 2.71
C LYS A 13 -6.67 -10.32 4.17
N ALA A 14 -7.83 -9.95 4.67
CA ALA A 14 -8.22 -10.22 6.05
C ALA A 14 -9.53 -11.02 6.09
N GLN A 15 -9.55 -12.12 6.84
CA GLN A 15 -10.79 -12.84 7.14
C GLN A 15 -11.71 -12.00 8.04
N ASP A 16 -11.12 -11.28 8.99
CA ASP A 16 -11.79 -10.27 9.81
C ASP A 16 -11.06 -8.92 9.67
N PRO A 17 -11.51 -8.04 8.76
CA PRO A 17 -10.90 -6.75 8.53
C PRO A 17 -11.00 -5.80 9.73
N VAL A 18 -12.06 -5.93 10.54
CA VAL A 18 -12.28 -5.08 11.71
C VAL A 18 -11.29 -5.45 12.81
N MET A 19 -11.15 -6.75 13.10
CA MET A 19 -10.16 -7.24 14.06
C MET A 19 -8.74 -6.85 13.64
N LEU A 20 -8.38 -7.03 12.35
CA LEU A 20 -7.04 -6.70 11.89
C LEU A 20 -6.75 -5.19 11.96
N ARG A 21 -7.72 -4.35 11.60
CA ARG A 21 -7.65 -2.90 11.75
C ARG A 21 -7.40 -2.49 13.21
N ASP A 22 -8.18 -3.05 14.13
CA ASP A 22 -8.08 -2.72 15.55
C ASP A 22 -6.75 -3.20 16.14
N TRP A 23 -6.26 -4.35 15.68
CA TRP A 23 -4.93 -4.85 16.02
C TRP A 23 -3.82 -3.91 15.56
N TYR A 24 -3.86 -3.44 14.30
CA TYR A 24 -2.89 -2.47 13.76
C TYR A 24 -2.86 -1.18 14.58
N LYS A 25 -4.03 -0.66 14.95
CA LYS A 25 -4.13 0.54 15.76
C LYS A 25 -3.58 0.33 17.17
N GLN A 26 -3.98 -0.74 17.83
CA GLN A 26 -3.60 -1.03 19.21
C GLN A 26 -2.10 -1.29 19.36
N HIS A 27 -1.52 -2.07 18.45
CA HIS A 27 -0.16 -2.58 18.61
C HIS A 27 0.90 -1.78 17.86
N LEU A 28 0.53 -1.14 16.74
CA LEU A 28 1.48 -0.45 15.87
C LEU A 28 1.16 1.05 15.71
N GLY A 29 0.05 1.54 16.28
CA GLY A 29 -0.38 2.93 16.10
C GLY A 29 -0.81 3.25 14.66
N VAL A 30 -1.03 2.23 13.83
CA VAL A 30 -1.44 2.40 12.43
C VAL A 30 -2.96 2.53 12.39
N ASP A 31 -3.43 3.76 12.20
CA ASP A 31 -4.86 4.08 12.17
C ASP A 31 -5.46 3.76 10.78
N VAL A 32 -5.68 2.47 10.53
CA VAL A 32 -6.49 2.00 9.39
C VAL A 32 -7.93 2.47 9.62
N GLN A 33 -8.46 3.27 8.70
CA GLN A 33 -9.76 3.91 8.84
C GLN A 33 -10.91 2.92 8.63
N ALA A 34 -12.13 3.31 8.99
CA ALA A 34 -13.33 2.47 8.86
C ALA A 34 -13.60 2.01 7.41
N TRP A 35 -13.16 2.78 6.41
CA TRP A 35 -13.27 2.40 5.00
C TRP A 35 -12.22 1.33 4.57
N GLY A 36 -11.31 0.93 5.47
CA GLY A 36 -10.39 -0.19 5.28
C GLY A 36 -8.96 0.18 4.90
N GLY A 37 -8.55 1.45 5.02
CA GLY A 37 -7.19 1.85 4.68
C GLY A 37 -6.63 3.04 5.42
N THR A 38 -5.33 3.24 5.27
CA THR A 38 -4.58 4.41 5.72
C THR A 38 -3.44 4.72 4.75
N SER A 39 -2.87 5.91 4.83
CA SER A 39 -1.79 6.37 3.96
C SER A 39 -0.59 6.78 4.78
N PHE A 40 0.55 6.11 4.57
CA PHE A 40 1.82 6.52 5.13
C PHE A 40 2.43 7.60 4.25
N ARG A 41 2.53 8.82 4.77
CA ARG A 41 3.21 9.92 4.07
C ARG A 41 4.71 9.76 4.18
N TRP A 42 5.40 9.91 3.06
CA TRP A 42 6.86 9.79 3.04
C TRP A 42 7.50 11.11 3.41
N GLU A 43 8.67 11.03 4.00
CA GLU A 43 9.55 12.16 4.30
C GLU A 43 10.83 12.03 3.49
N ASP A 44 11.43 13.17 3.14
CA ASP A 44 12.76 13.20 2.54
C ASP A 44 13.85 12.88 3.59
N SER A 45 15.12 12.83 3.17
CA SER A 45 16.24 12.57 4.08
C SER A 45 16.43 13.63 5.17
N SER A 46 15.77 14.78 5.04
CA SER A 46 15.79 15.88 6.00
C SER A 46 14.54 15.88 6.90
N GLY A 47 13.64 14.91 6.75
CA GLY A 47 12.39 14.82 7.50
C GLY A 47 11.26 15.69 6.96
N ASN A 48 11.41 16.30 5.77
CA ASN A 48 10.32 17.11 5.21
C ASN A 48 9.27 16.21 4.54
N PRO A 49 7.97 16.42 4.81
CA PRO A 49 6.91 15.69 4.14
C PRO A 49 6.96 15.86 2.63
N THR A 50 6.82 14.75 1.92
CA THR A 50 6.73 14.71 0.47
C THR A 50 5.26 14.65 0.02
N SER A 51 5.00 14.64 -1.29
CA SER A 51 3.65 14.37 -1.82
C SER A 51 3.37 12.87 -1.93
N GLU A 52 4.40 12.05 -1.75
CA GLU A 52 4.35 10.60 -1.82
C GLU A 52 3.71 9.96 -0.60
N THR A 53 2.97 8.88 -0.89
CA THR A 53 2.40 8.02 0.13
C THR A 53 2.49 6.55 -0.26
N THR A 54 2.44 5.68 0.74
CA THR A 54 2.14 4.26 0.58
C THR A 54 0.77 3.98 1.20
N ALA A 55 -0.16 3.47 0.40
CA ALA A 55 -1.45 3.00 0.90
C ALA A 55 -1.29 1.67 1.66
N TRP A 56 -1.95 1.55 2.80
CA TRP A 56 -2.03 0.34 3.59
C TRP A 56 -3.48 -0.05 3.80
N MET A 57 -3.88 -1.15 3.19
CA MET A 57 -5.28 -1.53 3.03
C MET A 57 -5.51 -2.91 3.64
N THR A 58 -6.60 -3.07 4.42
CA THR A 58 -7.02 -4.35 4.99
C THR A 58 -8.47 -4.65 4.60
N GLY A 59 -8.74 -5.84 4.05
CA GLY A 59 -10.06 -6.16 3.51
C GLY A 59 -10.01 -7.29 2.51
N ASP A 60 -11.08 -7.48 1.74
CA ASP A 60 -11.11 -8.45 0.63
C ASP A 60 -11.04 -7.72 -0.70
N PHE A 61 -9.81 -7.50 -1.19
CA PHE A 61 -9.55 -6.67 -2.37
C PHE A 61 -9.17 -7.46 -3.62
N THR A 62 -8.91 -8.75 -3.48
CA THR A 62 -8.35 -9.53 -4.58
C THR A 62 -9.09 -10.83 -4.79
N GLN A 63 -9.39 -11.12 -6.05
CA GLN A 63 -9.87 -12.44 -6.50
C GLN A 63 -8.78 -13.53 -6.41
N SER A 64 -7.58 -13.17 -5.95
CA SER A 64 -6.44 -14.05 -5.74
C SER A 64 -6.54 -14.81 -4.41
N SER A 65 -5.91 -15.99 -4.37
CA SER A 65 -5.64 -16.75 -3.14
C SER A 65 -4.46 -16.21 -2.33
N ALA A 66 -3.73 -15.21 -2.87
CA ALA A 66 -2.63 -14.58 -2.17
C ALA A 66 -3.10 -13.82 -0.91
N SER A 67 -2.33 -13.92 0.17
CA SER A 67 -2.63 -13.24 1.44
C SER A 67 -2.43 -11.73 1.39
N PHE A 68 -1.63 -11.25 0.44
CA PHE A 68 -1.45 -9.82 0.20
C PHE A 68 -1.01 -9.54 -1.23
N ASN A 69 -1.19 -8.29 -1.67
CA ASN A 69 -0.75 -7.80 -2.97
C ASN A 69 0.00 -6.48 -2.81
N VAL A 70 0.98 -6.25 -3.68
CA VAL A 70 1.82 -5.05 -3.67
C VAL A 70 1.62 -4.29 -4.96
N ASN A 71 1.25 -3.02 -4.85
CA ASN A 71 1.23 -2.08 -5.97
C ASN A 71 2.54 -1.31 -5.99
N TYR A 72 3.25 -1.36 -7.12
CA TYR A 72 4.46 -0.59 -7.33
C TYR A 72 4.15 0.79 -7.91
N ARG A 73 4.86 1.81 -7.42
CA ARG A 73 4.96 3.10 -8.10
C ARG A 73 5.97 2.97 -9.22
N VAL A 74 5.62 3.51 -10.38
CA VAL A 74 6.45 3.46 -11.59
C VAL A 74 6.45 4.84 -12.22
N SER A 75 7.56 5.24 -12.82
CA SER A 75 7.66 6.55 -13.49
C SER A 75 6.86 6.60 -14.79
N ASP A 76 6.66 5.45 -15.44
CA ASP A 76 5.89 5.31 -16.67
C ASP A 76 5.29 3.90 -16.73
N LEU A 77 3.97 3.81 -16.52
CA LEU A 77 3.25 2.54 -16.55
C LEU A 77 3.20 1.94 -17.96
N GLN A 78 3.02 2.77 -18.99
CA GLN A 78 2.86 2.28 -20.36
C GLN A 78 4.18 1.70 -20.87
N ALA A 79 5.30 2.41 -20.66
CA ALA A 79 6.62 1.93 -21.04
C ALA A 79 7.02 0.66 -20.28
N LEU A 80 6.70 0.57 -18.98
CA LEU A 80 6.97 -0.65 -18.21
C LEU A 80 6.17 -1.84 -18.74
N LEU A 81 4.88 -1.66 -19.01
CA LEU A 81 4.04 -2.74 -19.55
C LEU A 81 4.51 -3.19 -20.94
N ALA A 82 4.95 -2.27 -21.80
CA ALA A 82 5.49 -2.61 -23.11
C ALA A 82 6.77 -3.47 -23.02
N ALA A 83 7.60 -3.25 -22.00
CA ALA A 83 8.84 -3.99 -21.79
C ALA A 83 8.66 -5.35 -21.11
N LEU A 84 7.51 -5.61 -20.48
CA LEU A 84 7.20 -6.86 -19.78
C LEU A 84 6.34 -7.83 -20.60
N ARG A 85 5.89 -7.42 -21.78
CA ARG A 85 5.18 -8.26 -22.76
C ARG A 85 6.17 -8.98 -23.66
#